data_AF-C0P1B4-F1
#
_entry.id   AF-C0P1B4-F1
#
_cell.length_a   1.000
_cell.length_b   1.000
_cell.length_c   1.000
_cell.angle_alpha   90.00
_cell.angle_beta   90.00
_cell.angle_gamma   90.00
#
_symmetry.space_group_name_H-M   'P 1'
#
loop_
_entity.id
_entity.type
_entity.pdbx_description
1 polymer ?
#
loop_
_entity_poly.entity_id
_entity_poly.type
_entity_poly.pdbx_seq_one_letter_code
_entity_poly.pdbx_strand_id
1 'polypeptide(L)'
;MSQATPVRIILGYREQPFQKPSTIINSFFTWRDIQPLDDYYTHICSNSPSTRLYLVLDLYCKTHPNVDLNELDLEVFKVSGIDSLDLGEIARKQVSQRSASLNWGEDKQSSQRN
;
A
#
# COMPACT_ATOMS: atom_id res chain seq x y z
N MET A 1 7.35 4.36 -23.48
CA MET A 1 7.56 3.94 -22.09
C MET A 1 6.67 4.83 -21.25
N SER A 2 5.50 4.35 -20.80
CA SER A 2 4.67 5.09 -19.83
C SER A 2 5.57 5.37 -18.63
N GLN A 3 5.77 6.64 -18.26
CA GLN A 3 6.52 6.96 -17.04
C GLN A 3 5.80 6.30 -15.88
N ALA A 4 6.52 5.50 -15.11
CA ALA A 4 6.02 4.83 -13.94
C ALA A 4 5.79 5.87 -12.84
N THR A 5 4.57 6.41 -12.74
CA THR A 5 4.24 7.44 -11.74
C THR A 5 4.20 6.82 -10.34
N PRO A 6 4.92 7.37 -9.36
CA PRO A 6 4.87 6.88 -7.99
C PRO A 6 3.45 7.01 -7.44
N VAL A 7 2.95 5.94 -6.82
CA VAL A 7 1.62 5.89 -6.24
C VAL A 7 1.64 5.04 -4.98
N ARG A 8 0.93 5.49 -3.95
CA ARG A 8 0.71 4.73 -2.73
C ARG A 8 -0.67 4.09 -2.77
N ILE A 9 -0.69 2.77 -2.69
CA ILE A 9 -1.92 1.98 -2.76
C ILE A 9 -2.19 1.36 -1.40
N ILE A 10 -3.40 1.49 -0.90
CA ILE A 10 -3.80 0.90 0.37
C ILE A 10 -4.89 -0.14 0.15
N LEU A 11 -4.57 -1.40 0.46
CA LEU A 11 -5.50 -2.52 0.39
C LEU A 11 -5.99 -2.87 1.79
N GLY A 12 -7.23 -2.54 2.10
CA GLY A 12 -7.89 -3.01 3.32
C GLY A 12 -8.34 -4.46 3.18
N TYR A 13 -7.87 -5.35 4.06
CA TYR A 13 -8.26 -6.76 4.10
C TYR A 13 -8.60 -7.21 5.52
N ARG A 14 -9.31 -8.34 5.63
CA ARG A 14 -9.49 -9.02 6.93
C ARG A 14 -8.42 -10.08 7.04
N GLU A 15 -7.77 -10.17 8.19
CA GLU A 15 -6.88 -11.29 8.46
C GLU A 15 -7.67 -12.59 8.40
N GLN A 16 -7.28 -13.49 7.50
CA GLN A 16 -7.79 -14.86 7.43
C GLN A 16 -6.60 -15.81 7.56
N PRO A 17 -6.74 -16.99 8.20
CA PRO A 17 -5.63 -17.91 8.47
C PRO A 17 -4.80 -18.29 7.24
N PHE A 18 -5.38 -18.21 6.05
CA PHE A 18 -4.76 -18.61 4.79
C PHE A 18 -4.52 -17.45 3.82
N GLN A 19 -4.90 -16.22 4.16
CA GLN A 19 -4.76 -15.06 3.27
C GLN A 19 -3.45 -14.34 3.56
N LYS A 20 -2.39 -14.75 2.85
CA LYS A 20 -1.08 -14.10 2.94
C LYS A 20 -1.10 -12.73 2.24
N PRO A 21 -0.41 -11.71 2.78
CA PRO A 21 -0.25 -10.42 2.10
C PRO A 21 0.27 -10.57 0.67
N SER A 22 1.23 -11.47 0.42
CA SER A 22 1.76 -11.74 -0.93
C SER A 22 0.70 -12.24 -1.91
N THR A 23 -0.26 -13.05 -1.48
CA THR A 23 -1.37 -13.49 -2.33
C THR A 23 -2.27 -12.31 -2.71
N ILE A 24 -2.56 -11.42 -1.75
CA ILE A 24 -3.35 -10.20 -1.99
C ILE A 24 -2.64 -9.31 -3.01
N ILE A 25 -1.34 -9.10 -2.83
CA ILE A 25 -0.51 -8.28 -3.71
C ILE A 25 -0.54 -8.83 -5.13
N ASN A 26 -0.26 -10.12 -5.28
CA ASN A 26 -0.21 -10.76 -6.60
C ASN A 26 -1.58 -10.69 -7.30
N SER A 27 -2.67 -10.97 -6.58
CA SER A 27 -4.03 -10.84 -7.14
C SER A 27 -4.33 -9.39 -7.55
N PHE A 28 -3.90 -8.41 -6.75
CA PHE A 28 -4.09 -7.00 -7.06
C PHE A 28 -3.28 -6.57 -8.28
N PHE A 29 -2.02 -6.99 -8.41
CA PHE A 29 -1.18 -6.73 -9.57
C PHE A 29 -1.73 -7.36 -10.85
N THR A 30 -2.22 -8.60 -10.78
CA THR A 30 -2.91 -9.24 -11.90
C THR A 30 -4.19 -8.49 -12.27
N TRP A 31 -5.01 -8.09 -11.30
CA TRP A 31 -6.24 -7.33 -11.56
C TRP A 31 -5.98 -5.98 -12.23
N ARG A 32 -4.93 -5.29 -11.78
CA ARG A 32 -4.54 -3.99 -12.31
C ARG A 32 -3.70 -4.07 -13.58
N ASP A 33 -3.37 -5.28 -14.03
CA ASP A 33 -2.51 -5.56 -15.18
C ASP A 33 -1.15 -4.81 -15.09
N ILE A 34 -0.54 -4.85 -13.91
CA ILE A 34 0.77 -4.26 -13.66
C ILE A 34 1.77 -5.30 -13.18
N GLN A 35 3.03 -5.13 -13.58
CA GLN A 35 4.17 -5.84 -13.03
C GLN A 35 5.22 -4.81 -12.61
N PRO A 36 5.21 -4.37 -11.34
CA PRO A 36 6.27 -3.48 -10.84
C PRO A 36 7.63 -4.20 -10.75
N LEU A 37 7.70 -5.49 -11.10
CA LEU A 37 8.84 -6.38 -10.89
C LEU A 37 9.19 -6.38 -9.40
N ASP A 38 10.27 -5.70 -9.02
CA ASP A 38 10.72 -5.52 -7.64
C ASP A 38 10.65 -4.05 -7.19
N ASP A 39 10.15 -3.13 -8.02
CA ASP A 39 10.07 -1.71 -7.72
C ASP A 39 8.79 -1.37 -6.95
N TYR A 40 8.63 -2.03 -5.81
CA TYR A 40 7.62 -1.67 -4.82
C TYR A 40 8.07 -2.07 -3.42
N TYR A 41 7.47 -1.42 -2.42
CA TYR A 41 7.63 -1.80 -1.02
C TYR A 41 6.27 -1.99 -0.36
N THR A 42 6.22 -2.79 0.70
CA THR A 42 4.98 -3.13 1.40
C THR A 42 5.08 -2.82 2.88
N HIS A 43 4.08 -2.14 3.43
CA HIS A 43 3.88 -2.00 4.87
C HIS A 43 2.55 -2.63 5.28
N ILE A 44 2.47 -3.16 6.50
CA ILE A 44 1.22 -3.64 7.08
C ILE A 44 0.85 -2.73 8.25
N CYS A 45 -0.35 -2.17 8.19
CA CYS A 45 -0.95 -1.36 9.25
C CYS A 45 -2.18 -2.07 9.80
N SER A 46 -2.34 -2.11 11.11
CA SER A 46 -3.60 -2.49 11.75
C SER A 46 -4.32 -1.24 12.25
N ASN A 47 -5.65 -1.19 12.17
CA ASN A 47 -6.42 -0.14 12.83
C ASN A 47 -7.11 -0.73 14.07
N SER A 48 -6.41 -0.78 15.21
CA SER A 48 -7.03 -1.12 16.49
C SER A 48 -8.17 -0.13 16.82
N PRO A 49 -9.36 -0.57 17.27
CA PRO A 49 -9.71 -1.94 17.70
C PRO A 49 -10.30 -2.85 16.60
N SER A 50 -10.29 -2.44 15.34
CA SER A 50 -10.80 -3.27 14.24
C SER A 50 -9.87 -4.45 13.92
N THR A 51 -10.44 -5.59 13.53
CA THR A 51 -9.71 -6.74 12.97
C THR A 51 -9.28 -6.51 11.50
N ARG A 52 -9.39 -5.28 11.00
CA ARG A 52 -9.00 -4.92 9.64
C ARG A 52 -7.52 -4.58 9.59
N LEU A 53 -6.84 -5.23 8.67
CA LEU A 53 -5.47 -4.92 8.30
C LEU A 53 -5.47 -4.13 7.00
N TYR A 54 -4.47 -3.29 6.84
CA TYR A 54 -4.26 -2.45 5.68
C TYR A 54 -2.87 -2.74 5.18
N LEU A 55 -2.78 -3.23 3.95
CA LEU A 55 -1.53 -3.35 3.24
C LEU A 55 -1.29 -2.05 2.49
N VAL A 56 -0.18 -1.38 2.77
CA VAL A 56 0.25 -0.19 2.04
C VAL A 56 1.33 -0.62 1.06
N LEU A 57 1.15 -0.28 -0.21
CA LEU A 57 2.03 -0.59 -1.32
C LEU A 57 2.56 0.71 -1.91
N ASP A 58 3.87 0.88 -1.87
CA ASP A 58 4.55 2.02 -2.46
C ASP A 58 5.09 1.58 -3.82
N LEU A 59 4.36 1.88 -4.89
CA LEU A 59 4.79 1.52 -6.25
C LEU A 59 5.84 2.51 -6.75
N TYR A 60 6.86 1.95 -7.41
CA TYR A 60 7.96 2.69 -8.03
C TYR A 60 8.85 3.46 -7.05
N CYS A 61 8.93 2.98 -5.80
CA CYS A 61 9.66 3.64 -4.73
C CYS A 61 11.19 3.61 -4.90
N LYS A 62 11.75 2.65 -5.65
CA LYS A 62 13.18 2.56 -5.96
C LYS A 62 13.56 3.50 -7.10
N THR A 63 12.72 3.61 -8.14
CA THR A 63 12.93 4.57 -9.24
C THR A 63 12.64 6.01 -8.83
N HIS A 64 11.68 6.21 -7.92
CA HIS A 64 11.32 7.52 -7.37
C HIS A 64 11.55 7.53 -5.85
N PRO A 65 12.81 7.60 -5.38
CA PRO A 65 13.11 7.49 -3.95
C PRO A 65 12.72 8.73 -3.13
N ASN A 66 12.52 9.88 -3.79
CA ASN A 66 12.14 11.13 -3.15
C ASN A 66 10.80 11.57 -3.73
N VAL A 67 9.73 11.46 -2.93
CA VAL A 67 8.39 11.92 -3.27
C VAL A 67 7.87 12.76 -2.11
N ASP A 68 7.04 13.76 -2.39
CA ASP A 68 6.27 14.42 -1.34
C ASP A 68 5.04 13.55 -1.03
N LEU A 69 4.96 13.02 0.19
CA LEU A 69 3.82 12.22 0.63
C LEU A 69 2.49 12.99 0.66
N ASN A 70 2.52 14.33 0.66
CA ASN A 70 1.34 15.17 0.60
C ASN A 70 0.82 15.36 -0.83
N GLU A 71 1.69 15.23 -1.83
CA GLU A 71 1.34 15.34 -3.26
C GLU A 71 1.21 13.97 -3.94
N LEU A 72 1.70 12.92 -3.28
CA LEU A 72 1.68 11.55 -3.77
C LEU A 72 0.24 11.06 -3.96
N ASP A 73 -0.05 10.56 -5.16
CA ASP A 73 -1.33 9.94 -5.46
C ASP A 73 -1.59 8.76 -4.52
N LEU A 74 -2.76 8.79 -3.90
CA LEU A 74 -3.20 7.78 -2.95
C LEU A 74 -4.44 7.06 -3.45
N GLU A 75 -4.33 5.76 -3.60
CA GLU A 75 -5.44 4.91 -4.01
C GLU A 75 -5.78 3.91 -2.91
N VAL A 76 -7.07 3.72 -2.64
CA VAL A 76 -7.52 2.92 -1.51
C VAL A 76 -8.56 1.91 -1.97
N PHE A 77 -8.26 0.63 -1.78
CA PHE A 77 -9.08 -0.50 -2.21
C PHE A 77 -9.45 -1.40 -1.04
N LYS A 78 -10.59 -2.07 -1.15
CA LYS A 78 -11.03 -3.09 -0.20
C LYS A 78 -10.93 -4.47 -0.84
N VAL A 79 -10.24 -5.39 -0.16
CA VAL A 79 -10.06 -6.78 -0.58
C VAL A 79 -11.19 -7.61 0.02
N SER A 80 -12.35 -7.62 -0.64
CA SER A 80 -13.48 -8.49 -0.24
C SER A 80 -14.05 -9.34 -1.39
N GLY A 81 -13.28 -9.56 -2.44
CA GLY A 81 -13.83 -9.91 -3.76
C GLY A 81 -14.13 -8.62 -4.51
N ILE A 82 -13.82 -8.58 -5.80
CA ILE A 82 -13.44 -7.39 -6.59
C ILE A 82 -14.62 -6.42 -6.90
N ASP A 83 -15.76 -6.48 -6.19
CA ASP A 83 -16.97 -5.74 -6.59
C ASP A 83 -17.51 -4.66 -5.62
N SER A 84 -16.83 -4.32 -4.51
CA SER A 84 -17.27 -3.15 -3.71
C SER A 84 -16.14 -2.48 -2.93
N LEU A 85 -15.63 -1.40 -3.51
CA LEU A 85 -14.38 -0.70 -3.18
C LEU A 85 -14.55 0.51 -2.24
N ASP A 86 -15.54 0.50 -1.34
CA ASP A 86 -15.64 1.56 -0.35
C ASP A 86 -15.28 1.09 1.06
N LEU A 87 -14.21 1.65 1.61
CA LEU A 87 -13.89 1.56 3.04
C LEU A 87 -14.85 2.42 3.88
N GLY A 88 -15.53 3.38 3.27
CA GLY A 88 -16.22 4.51 3.90
C GLY A 88 -15.27 5.68 4.12
N GLU A 89 -15.76 6.91 3.97
CA GLU A 89 -14.96 8.16 4.04
C GLU A 89 -14.08 8.27 5.29
N ILE A 90 -14.61 7.88 6.46
CA ILE A 90 -13.88 7.94 7.73
C ILE A 90 -12.67 6.99 7.71
N ALA A 91 -12.88 5.76 7.26
CA ALA A 91 -11.81 4.78 7.19
C ALA A 91 -10.77 5.18 6.14
N ARG A 92 -11.20 5.71 4.98
CA ARG A 92 -10.28 6.29 3.99
C ARG A 92 -9.41 7.37 4.63
N LYS A 93 -10.01 8.37 5.29
CA LYS A 93 -9.27 9.48 5.93
C LYS A 93 -8.28 8.99 7.00
N GLN A 94 -8.68 8.09 7.89
CA GLN A 94 -7.80 7.56 8.93
C GLN A 94 -6.61 6.79 8.34
N VAL A 95 -6.88 6.00 7.30
CA VAL A 95 -5.89 5.16 6.65
C VAL A 95 -4.93 6.01 5.82
N SER A 96 -5.42 7.05 5.13
CA SER A 96 -4.58 8.07 4.49
C SER A 96 -3.69 8.81 5.48
N GLN A 97 -4.22 9.21 6.63
CA GLN A 97 -3.42 9.90 7.66
C GLN A 97 -2.34 9.00 8.24
N ARG A 98 -2.66 7.72 8.52
CA ARG A 98 -1.67 6.75 9.00
C ARG A 98 -0.65 6.41 7.93
N SER A 99 -1.08 6.24 6.67
CA SER A 99 -0.15 5.94 5.60
C SER A 99 0.81 7.10 5.35
N ALA A 100 0.37 8.36 5.44
CA ALA A 100 1.24 9.53 5.34
C ALA A 100 2.32 9.57 6.44
N SER A 101 2.08 8.93 7.59
CA SER A 101 3.12 8.78 8.63
C SER A 101 4.13 7.66 8.35
N LEU A 102 3.87 6.81 7.34
CA LEU A 102 4.82 5.80 6.88
C LEU A 102 5.80 6.42 5.90
N ASN A 103 7.07 6.12 6.11
CA ASN A 103 8.13 6.46 5.17
C ASN A 103 7.82 5.86 3.79
N TRP A 104 8.24 6.57 2.74
CA TRP A 104 8.11 6.09 1.37
C TRP A 104 9.14 5.01 1.09
N GLY A 105 8.68 3.80 0.76
CA GLY A 105 9.55 2.65 0.58
C GLY A 105 10.18 2.14 1.87
N GLU A 106 11.30 1.42 1.75
CA GLU A 106 12.09 1.05 2.93
C GLU A 106 12.78 2.27 3.52
N ASP A 107 12.68 2.42 4.84
CA ASP A 107 13.43 3.41 5.58
C ASP A 107 14.93 3.26 5.25
N LYS A 108 15.51 4.25 4.55
CA LYS A 108 16.93 4.25 4.21
C LYS A 108 17.86 4.34 5.44
N GLN A 109 17.36 4.23 6.68
CA GLN A 109 18.21 4.14 7.88
C GLN A 109 18.56 2.71 8.31
N SER A 110 18.42 1.69 7.46
CA SER A 110 19.25 0.47 7.59
C SER A 110 20.63 0.64 6.92
N SER A 111 21.22 1.83 7.05
CA SER A 111 22.63 2.09 6.75
C SER A 111 23.16 3.21 7.64
N GLN A 112 23.18 2.97 8.96
CA GLN A 112 24.26 3.40 9.88
C GLN A 112 23.80 3.24 11.32
N ARG A 113 24.31 2.21 12.00
CA ARG A 113 24.89 2.42 13.33
C ARG A 113 25.96 1.37 13.57
N ASN A 114 27.18 1.91 13.71
CA ASN A 114 28.41 1.25 14.17
C ASN A 114 28.19 0.30 15.35
#